data_AF-A0A8T3L5N9-F1
#
_entry.id   AF-A0A8T3L5N9-F1
#
_cell.length_a   1.000
_cell.length_b   1.000
_cell.length_c   1.000
_cell.angle_alpha   90.00
_cell.angle_beta   90.00
_cell.angle_gamma   90.00
#
_symmetry.space_group_name_H-M   'P 1'
#
loop_
_entity.id
_entity.type
_entity.pdbx_description
1 polymer ?
#
loop_
_entity_poly.entity_id
_entity_poly.type
_entity_poly.pdbx_seq_one_letter_code
_entity_poly.pdbx_strand_id
1 'polypeptide(L)' 'MALKKVRMLVAATVDGIDYTCSAPVEFEAVIAKQLIKAGNADGVAAAVRYAIDVEGQMLLVHPSDKNGSDEADASEPGD' A
#
# COMPACT_ATOMS: atom_id res chain seq x y z
N MET A 1 10.19 -16.01 -9.18
CA MET A 1 8.79 -16.36 -8.86
C MET A 1 8.04 -15.07 -8.61
N ALA A 2 6.94 -14.79 -9.30
CA ALA A 2 6.15 -13.59 -9.02
C ALA A 2 5.54 -13.71 -7.61
N LEU A 3 5.92 -12.80 -6.71
CA LEU A 3 5.38 -12.75 -5.36
C LEU A 3 3.90 -12.38 -5.47
N LYS A 4 3.03 -13.17 -4.82
CA LYS A 4 1.58 -12.93 -4.83
C LYS A 4 1.30 -11.62 -4.10
N LYS A 5 0.55 -10.71 -4.72
CA LYS A 5 0.07 -9.48 -4.10
C LYS A 5 -1.30 -9.69 -3.48
N VAL A 6 -1.57 -9.01 -2.37
CA VAL A 6 -2.80 -9.09 -1.59
C VAL A 6 -3.26 -7.68 -1.26
N ARG A 7 -4.57 -7.43 -1.41
CA ARG A 7 -5.19 -6.15 -1.07
C ARG A 7 -5.71 -6.19 0.35
N MET A 8 -5.46 -5.14 1.11
CA MET A 8 -5.82 -5.06 2.53
C MET A 8 -5.93 -3.62 3.02
N LEU A 9 -6.65 -3.41 4.11
CA LEU A 9 -6.66 -2.15 4.85
C LEU A 9 -5.52 -2.18 5.86
N VAL A 10 -4.73 -1.12 5.94
CA VAL A 10 -3.57 -1.04 6.83
C VAL A 10 -3.66 0.22 7.67
N ALA A 11 -3.54 0.09 8.99
CA ALA A 11 -3.43 1.20 9.94
C ALA A 11 -2.09 1.11 10.66
N ALA A 12 -1.01 1.29 9.90
CA ALA A 12 0.35 1.30 10.43
C ALA A 12 1.31 1.99 9.46
N THR A 13 2.41 2.47 10.00
CA THR A 13 3.54 2.97 9.22
C THR A 13 4.36 1.79 8.69
N VAL A 14 4.50 1.67 7.38
CA VAL A 14 5.28 0.63 6.70
C VAL A 14 6.30 1.30 5.79
N ASP A 15 7.59 1.02 5.99
CA ASP A 15 8.71 1.63 5.24
C ASP A 15 8.71 3.17 5.24
N GLY A 16 8.27 3.76 6.36
CA GLY A 16 8.16 5.21 6.54
C GLY A 16 6.96 5.84 5.82
N ILE A 17 6.10 5.04 5.21
CA ILE A 17 4.83 5.48 4.62
C ILE A 17 3.73 5.19 5.63
N ASP A 18 2.99 6.22 6.01
CA ASP A 18 1.89 6.09 6.96
C ASP A 18 0.62 5.68 6.23
N TYR A 19 0.15 4.45 6.49
CA TYR A 19 -1.09 3.93 5.93
C TYR A 19 -2.22 4.06 6.95
N THR A 20 -3.38 4.46 6.44
CA THR A 20 -4.62 4.56 7.20
C THR A 20 -5.63 3.55 6.68
N CYS A 21 -6.50 3.04 7.56
CA CYS A 21 -7.62 2.15 7.17
C CYS A 21 -8.62 2.81 6.21
N SER A 22 -8.40 4.05 5.80
CA SER A 22 -9.22 4.79 4.85
C SER A 22 -9.07 4.25 3.43
N ALA A 23 -7.88 3.78 3.04
CA ALA A 23 -7.61 3.33 1.69
C ALA A 23 -7.12 1.87 1.66
N PRO A 24 -7.63 1.05 0.72
CA PRO A 24 -7.09 -0.27 0.49
C PRO A 24 -5.70 -0.15 -0.17
N VAL A 25 -4.77 -0.98 0.30
CA VAL A 25 -3.39 -1.01 -0.16
C VAL A 25 -3.05 -2.42 -0.67
N GLU A 26 -2.35 -2.50 -1.79
CA GLU A 26 -1.82 -3.73 -2.35
C GLU A 26 -0.38 -3.96 -1.86
N PHE A 27 -0.20 -5.01 -1.05
CA PHE A 27 1.09 -5.44 -0.48
C PHE A 27 1.50 -6.82 -1.01
N GLU A 28 2.78 -7.13 -0.89
CA GLU A 28 3.25 -8.51 -1.07
C GLU A 28 2.71 -9.44 0.04
N ALA A 29 2.34 -10.67 -0.32
CA ALA A 29 1.74 -11.64 0.61
C ALA A 29 2.58 -11.89 1.87
N VAL A 30 3.90 -11.76 1.77
CA VAL A 30 4.83 -11.96 2.89
C VAL A 30 4.69 -10.83 3.93
N ILE A 31 4.63 -9.57 3.47
CA ILE A 31 4.46 -8.38 4.31
C ILE A 31 3.03 -8.37 4.88
N ALA A 32 2.04 -8.57 4.01
CA ALA A 32 0.63 -8.66 4.36
C ALA A 32 0.37 -9.63 5.52
N LYS A 33 0.97 -10.82 5.48
CA LYS A 33 0.81 -11.83 6.53
C LYS A 33 1.38 -11.38 7.87
N GLN A 34 2.49 -10.64 7.87
CA GLN A 34 3.08 -10.10 9.09
C GLN A 34 2.21 -8.99 9.69
N LEU A 35 1.69 -8.09 8.87
CA LEU A 35 0.82 -6.99 9.30
C LEU A 35 -0.50 -7.50 9.89
N ILE A 36 -1.14 -8.48 9.25
CA ILE A 36 -2.35 -9.13 9.79
C ILE A 36 -2.04 -9.80 11.13
N LYS A 37 -0.93 -10.53 11.22
CA LYS A 37 -0.55 -11.20 12.47
C LYS A 37 -0.26 -10.21 13.60
N ALA A 38 0.27 -9.03 13.27
CA ALA A 38 0.50 -7.94 14.22
C ALA A 38 -0.78 -7.21 14.63
N GLY A 39 -1.91 -7.44 13.95
CA GLY A 39 -3.16 -6.70 14.16
C GLY A 39 -3.19 -5.32 13.53
N ASN A 40 -2.24 -5.03 12.62
CA ASN A 40 -2.09 -3.73 11.97
C ASN A 40 -2.74 -3.65 10.58
N ALA A 41 -3.26 -4.78 10.08
CA ALA A 41 -3.93 -4.85 8.79
C ALA A 41 -5.12 -5.81 8.79
N ASP A 42 -6.11 -5.49 7.96
CA ASP A 42 -7.29 -6.31 7.70
C ASP A 42 -7.33 -6.75 6.23
N GLY A 43 -7.22 -8.06 6.02
CA GLY A 43 -7.27 -8.71 4.70
C GLY A 43 -8.65 -9.27 4.33
N VAL A 44 -9.70 -8.95 5.09
CA VAL A 44 -11.07 -9.45 4.83
C VAL A 44 -11.57 -8.85 3.52
N ALA A 45 -11.83 -9.73 2.54
CA ALA A 45 -12.24 -9.34 1.19
C ALA A 45 -13.51 -8.45 1.17
N ALA A 46 -14.41 -8.62 2.14
CA ALA A 46 -15.60 -7.78 2.26
C ALA A 46 -15.26 -6.33 2.66
N ALA A 47 -14.34 -6.14 3.61
CA ALA A 47 -13.91 -4.81 4.05
C ALA A 47 -13.16 -4.08 2.93
N VAL A 48 -12.26 -4.78 2.23
CA VAL A 48 -11.53 -4.25 1.07
C VAL A 48 -12.48 -3.87 -0.07
N ARG A 49 -13.46 -4.72 -0.38
CA ARG A 49 -14.50 -4.41 -1.38
C ARG A 49 -15.33 -3.21 -0.99
N TYR A 50 -15.78 -3.13 0.26
CA TYR A 50 -16.56 -2.00 0.74
C TYR A 50 -15.80 -0.67 0.57
N ALA A 51 -14.51 -0.63 0.92
CA ALA A 51 -13.70 0.57 0.73
C ALA A 51 -13.59 0.99 -0.75
N ILE A 52 -13.49 0.04 -1.69
CA ILE A 52 -13.37 0.34 -3.12
C ILE A 52 -14.73 0.70 -3.73
N ASP A 53 -15.72 -0.17 -3.54
CA ASP A 53 -16.99 -0.13 -4.27
C ASP A 53 -18.00 0.85 -3.63
N VAL A 54 -17.97 1.03 -2.31
CA VAL A 54 -18.93 1.88 -1.58
C VAL A 54 -18.34 3.24 -1.26
N GLU A 55 -17.12 3.26 -0.70
CA GLU A 55 -16.47 4.52 -0.32
C GLU A 55 -15.73 5.19 -1.49
N GLY A 56 -15.56 4.48 -2.62
CA GLY A 56 -14.87 5.01 -3.80
C GLY A 56 -13.37 5.23 -3.60
N GLN A 57 -12.76 4.53 -2.64
CA GLN A 57 -11.37 4.73 -2.28
C GLN A 57 -10.44 4.18 -3.36
N MET A 58 -9.39 4.94 -3.66
CA MET A 58 -8.38 4.51 -4.62
C MET A 58 -7.49 3.43 -4.01
N LEU A 59 -7.29 2.34 -4.76
CA LEU A 59 -6.35 1.29 -4.39
C LEU A 59 -4.93 1.85 -4.48
N LEU A 60 -4.27 1.93 -3.33
CA LEU A 60 -2.86 2.29 -3.24
C LEU A 60 -2.01 1.05 -3.53
N VAL A 61 -0.93 1.22 -4.27
CA VAL A 61 0.04 0.14 -4.49
C VAL A 61 1.25 0.46 -3.65
N HIS A 62 1.57 -0.40 -2.67
CA HIS A 62 2.79 -0.23 -1.91
C HIS A 62 4.00 -0.46 -2.85
N PRO A 63 4.94 0.49 -2.95
CA PRO A 63 6.12 0.31 -3.78
C PRO A 63 6.90 -0.89 -3.24
N SER A 64 6.93 -2.00 -4.00
CA SER A 64 7.65 -3.21 -3.58
C SER A 64 9.17 -3.06 -3.59
N ASP A 65 9.67 -1.89 -4.00
CA ASP A 65 11.09 -1.56 -4.06
C ASP A 65 11.31 -0.08 -3.70
N LYS A 66 11.77 0.19 -2.48
CA LYS A 66 12.84 1.17 -2.30
C LYS A 66 14.17 0.42 -2.25
N ASN A 67 14.58 -0.12 -3.39
CA ASN A 67 15.93 0.14 -3.85
C ASN A 67 15.80 1.36 -4.79
N GLY A 68 16.20 2.53 -4.28
CA GLY A 68 15.88 3.81 -4.89
C GLY A 68 16.38 3.96 -6.34
N SER A 69 15.58 4.63 -7.17
CA SER A 69 16.01 5.55 -8.21
C SER A 69 14.78 5.99 -9.01
N ASP A 70 14.21 7.13 -8.61
CA ASP A 70 13.72 8.12 -9.57
C ASP A 70 13.98 9.49 -8.94
N GLU A 71 15.27 9.80 -8.75
CA GLU A 71 15.74 11.17 -8.92
C GLU A 71 15.83 11.37 -10.43
N ALA A 72 14.78 11.94 -11.02
CA ALA A 72 14.84 12.58 -12.32
C ALA A 72 14.33 14.01 -12.15
N ASP A 73 15.26 14.83 -11.66
CA ASP A 73 15.58 16.16 -12.15
C ASP A 73 14.51 16.83 -13.05
N ALA A 74 13.83 17.82 -12.49
CA ALA A 74 13.31 18.95 -13.24
C ALA A 74 13.53 20.21 -12.41
N SER A 75 14.81 20.58 -12.29
CA SER A 75 15.16 21.94 -11.94
C SER A 75 14.83 22.84 -13.14
N GLU A 76 13.66 23.47 -13.16
CA GLU A 76 13.54 24.81 -13.76
C GLU A 76 14.04 25.84 -12.72
N PRO A 77 14.58 27.03 -13.07
CA PRO A 77 14.52 27.73 -14.36
C PRO A 77 15.86 28.38 -14.82
N GLY A 78 15.91 28.88 -16.07
CA GLY A 78 16.75 30.05 -16.42
C GLY A 78 17.65 29.92 -17.66
N ASP A 79 17.22 30.53 -18.76
CA ASP A 79 17.79 31.79 -19.31
C ASP A 79 16.73 32.47 -20.20
#